data_AF-R9RD52-F1
#
_entry.id   AF-R9RD52-F1
#
_cell.length_a   1.000
_cell.length_b   1.000
_cell.length_c   1.000
_cell.angle_alpha   90.00
_cell.angle_beta   90.00
_cell.angle_gamma   90.00
#
_symmetry.space_group_name_H-M   'P 1'
#
loop_
_entity.id
_entity.type
_entity.pdbx_description
1 polymer ?
#
loop_
_entity_poly.entity_id
_entity_poly.type
_entity_poly.pdbx_seq_one_letter_code
_entity_poly.pdbx_strand_id
1 'polypeptide(L)'
;MNKNKIILFLISLFALTACSSINEYLPSFLTEGSTPAAIQEAVSSRVNPEKEIYVLSSAQLSKSGSIIAQSRANKQASEALRGKVKSEVEAQIRGYLEDMDAFSKSIVSPVFSDLATYSTDLAMKKVTQKGAWEDSEKVYSLLAVDRNEVITITDKVFRNFVDNASKNLGNSTK
;
A
#
# COMPACT_ATOMS: atom_id res chain seq x y z
N MET A 1 -39.21 46.67 7.05
CA MET A 1 -38.07 45.97 7.65
C MET A 1 -38.35 44.46 7.63
N ASN A 2 -38.02 43.74 6.54
CA ASN A 2 -38.10 42.25 6.43
C ASN A 2 -37.69 41.71 5.04
N LYS A 3 -36.81 42.38 4.28
CA LYS A 3 -36.37 41.88 2.95
C LYS A 3 -34.96 41.28 2.92
N ASN A 4 -34.14 41.50 3.96
CA ASN A 4 -32.77 40.97 4.03
C ASN A 4 -32.62 39.58 4.68
N LYS A 5 -33.72 38.95 5.14
CA LYS A 5 -33.66 37.60 5.74
C LYS A 5 -33.93 36.46 4.73
N ILE A 6 -34.51 36.77 3.57
CA ILE A 6 -34.84 35.76 2.54
C ILE A 6 -33.62 35.48 1.65
N ILE A 7 -32.75 36.45 1.43
CA ILE A 7 -31.55 36.29 0.58
C ILE A 7 -30.47 35.46 1.27
N LEU A 8 -30.38 35.51 2.62
CA LEU A 8 -29.42 34.69 3.37
C LEU A 8 -29.81 33.20 3.44
N PHE A 9 -31.07 32.86 3.15
CA PHE A 9 -31.57 31.48 3.14
C PHE A 9 -31.37 30.78 1.78
N LEU A 10 -31.14 31.55 0.70
CA LEU A 10 -30.95 31.02 -0.66
C LEU A 10 -29.49 30.65 -0.97
N ILE A 11 -28.52 31.14 -0.19
CA ILE A 11 -27.09 30.78 -0.35
C ILE A 11 -26.74 29.48 0.39
N SER A 12 -27.58 29.01 1.33
CA SER A 12 -27.36 27.74 2.03
C SER A 12 -27.88 26.51 1.28
N LEU A 13 -28.56 26.66 0.13
CA LEU A 13 -29.10 25.52 -0.64
C LEU A 13 -28.16 25.01 -1.75
N PHE A 14 -27.02 25.66 -2.00
CA PHE A 14 -26.06 25.23 -3.04
C PHE A 14 -24.88 24.38 -2.51
N ALA A 15 -24.92 23.95 -1.25
CA ALA A 15 -23.81 23.20 -0.63
C ALA A 15 -24.08 21.68 -0.45
N LEU A 16 -25.07 21.09 -1.11
CA LEU A 16 -25.45 19.67 -0.90
C LEU A 16 -25.57 18.82 -2.17
N THR A 17 -24.85 19.14 -3.24
CA THR A 17 -24.76 18.26 -4.42
C THR A 17 -23.35 18.17 -4.96
N ALA A 18 -22.46 17.49 -4.23
CA ALA A 18 -21.30 16.79 -4.79
C ALA A 18 -20.68 15.90 -3.72
N CYS A 19 -21.11 14.63 -3.67
CA CYS A 19 -20.33 13.45 -3.27
C CYS A 19 -21.23 12.21 -3.33
N SER A 20 -21.82 11.96 -4.50
CA SER A 20 -22.38 10.63 -4.81
C SER A 20 -21.54 10.03 -5.92
N SER A 21 -20.40 9.47 -5.54
CA SER A 21 -19.66 8.53 -6.38
C SER A 21 -19.23 7.34 -5.54
N ILE A 22 -19.87 6.21 -5.82
CA ILE A 22 -19.40 4.84 -5.59
C ILE A 22 -19.37 4.44 -4.10
N ASN A 23 -20.56 4.15 -3.57
CA ASN A 23 -20.71 3.26 -2.43
C ASN A 23 -21.43 1.99 -2.91
N GLU A 24 -20.74 1.20 -3.70
CA GLU A 24 -21.18 -0.14 -4.08
C GLU A 24 -19.94 -1.03 -4.18
N TYR A 25 -19.89 -2.08 -3.35
CA TYR A 25 -18.79 -3.04 -3.12
C TYR A 25 -17.68 -2.66 -2.13
N LEU A 26 -18.03 -2.45 -0.86
CA LEU A 26 -17.14 -2.85 0.25
C LEU A 26 -17.98 -3.39 1.42
N PRO A 27 -17.66 -4.57 2.00
CA PRO A 27 -18.39 -5.10 3.15
C PRO A 27 -18.09 -4.23 4.37
N SER A 28 -19.15 -3.92 5.12
CA SER A 28 -19.14 -3.13 6.35
C SER A 28 -18.17 -3.67 7.41
N PHE A 29 -16.95 -3.12 7.51
CA PHE A 29 -16.02 -3.38 8.63
C PHE A 29 -15.00 -2.24 8.84
N LEU A 30 -15.43 -0.98 8.74
CA LEU A 30 -14.60 0.15 9.18
C LEU A 30 -15.48 1.13 9.98
N THR A 31 -15.64 0.87 11.27
CA THR A 31 -15.89 1.96 12.21
C THR A 31 -14.56 2.70 12.41
N GLU A 32 -14.40 3.81 11.70
CA GLU A 32 -13.36 4.82 11.93
C GLU A 32 -13.56 5.49 13.30
N GLY A 33 -13.34 4.73 14.37
CA GLY A 33 -12.84 5.31 15.60
C GLY A 33 -11.40 5.71 15.35
N SER A 34 -11.06 6.99 15.57
CA SER A 34 -9.70 7.50 15.43
C SER A 34 -8.73 6.62 16.21
N THR A 35 -7.60 6.24 15.61
CA THR A 35 -6.53 5.51 16.29
C THR A 35 -6.16 6.25 17.59
N PRO A 36 -6.15 5.60 18.76
CA PRO A 36 -5.85 6.25 20.03
C PRO A 36 -4.48 6.94 20.01
N ALA A 37 -4.35 8.08 20.69
CA ALA A 37 -3.13 8.88 20.70
C ALA A 37 -1.89 8.08 21.12
N ALA A 38 -2.02 7.22 22.14
CA ALA A 38 -0.93 6.34 22.60
C ALA A 38 -0.43 5.39 21.50
N ILE A 39 -1.32 4.92 20.62
CA ILE A 39 -0.95 4.07 19.48
C ILE A 39 -0.25 4.90 18.40
N GLN A 40 -0.72 6.12 18.12
CA GLN A 40 -0.07 7.00 17.16
C GLN A 40 1.36 7.37 17.58
N GLU A 41 1.58 7.65 18.87
CA GLU A 41 2.90 7.92 19.43
C GLU A 41 3.81 6.67 19.36
N ALA A 42 3.27 5.50 19.73
CA ALA A 42 3.99 4.24 19.64
C ALA A 42 4.36 3.86 18.20
N VAL A 43 3.53 4.20 17.21
CA VAL A 43 3.88 4.04 15.79
C VAL A 43 5.01 4.99 15.41
N SER A 44 4.86 6.29 15.71
CA SER A 44 5.82 7.34 15.33
C SER A 44 7.24 7.11 15.89
N SER A 45 7.33 6.46 17.05
CA SER A 45 8.62 6.09 17.67
C SER A 45 9.27 4.83 17.09
N ARG A 46 8.55 4.03 16.30
CA ARG A 46 9.01 2.71 15.82
C ARG A 46 9.24 2.62 14.32
N VAL A 47 8.79 3.61 13.56
CA VAL A 47 8.97 3.67 12.10
C VAL A 47 9.64 4.95 11.67
N ASN A 48 10.41 4.87 10.60
CA ASN A 48 10.92 6.03 9.89
C ASN A 48 10.24 6.14 8.52
N PRO A 49 9.27 7.05 8.32
CA PRO A 49 8.52 7.17 7.06
C PRO A 49 9.38 7.40 5.80
N GLU A 50 10.55 8.03 5.98
CA GLU A 50 11.50 8.30 4.90
C GLU A 50 12.27 7.05 4.46
N LYS A 51 12.43 6.07 5.36
CA LYS A 51 13.21 4.84 5.11
C LYS A 51 12.35 3.60 4.98
N GLU A 52 11.12 3.64 5.47
CA GLU A 52 10.25 2.47 5.59
C GLU A 52 8.90 2.72 4.96
N ILE A 53 8.41 1.71 4.25
CA ILE A 53 7.01 1.59 3.87
C ILE A 53 6.32 0.89 5.03
N TYR A 54 5.33 1.55 5.65
CA TYR A 54 4.63 0.98 6.80
C TYR A 54 3.11 1.12 6.70
N VAL A 55 2.44 0.24 7.43
CA VAL A 55 0.99 0.22 7.60
C VAL A 55 0.65 -0.12 9.03
N LEU A 56 -0.27 0.66 9.61
CA LEU A 56 -1.02 0.29 10.80
C LEU A 56 -2.41 -0.19 10.36
N SER A 57 -2.82 -1.37 10.81
CA SER A 57 -4.21 -1.84 10.66
C SER A 57 -4.73 -2.34 11.99
N SER A 58 -6.07 -2.47 12.10
CA SER A 58 -6.71 -2.87 13.33
C SER A 58 -7.90 -3.79 13.08
N ALA A 59 -8.13 -4.74 13.98
CA ALA A 59 -9.32 -5.58 13.97
C ALA A 59 -10.03 -5.52 15.33
N GLN A 60 -11.35 -5.55 15.32
CA GLN A 60 -12.15 -5.54 16.55
C GLN A 60 -11.90 -6.80 17.39
N LEU A 61 -11.83 -6.61 18.71
CA LEU A 61 -11.92 -7.67 19.69
C LEU A 61 -13.32 -8.29 19.59
N SER A 62 -13.39 -9.50 19.04
CA SER A 62 -14.63 -10.28 18.98
C SER A 62 -14.65 -11.32 20.09
N LYS A 63 -15.78 -12.04 20.24
CA LYS A 63 -15.91 -13.18 21.16
C LYS A 63 -14.81 -14.24 21.01
N SER A 64 -14.14 -14.28 19.86
CA SER A 64 -13.02 -15.18 19.55
C SER A 64 -11.70 -14.77 20.23
N GLY A 65 -11.64 -13.64 20.92
CA GLY A 65 -10.50 -13.18 21.71
C GLY A 65 -9.37 -12.51 20.90
N SER A 66 -8.38 -12.02 21.65
CA SER A 66 -7.29 -11.18 21.14
C SER A 66 -6.38 -11.87 20.13
N ILE A 67 -6.15 -13.18 20.24
CA ILE A 67 -5.33 -13.94 19.26
C ILE A 67 -5.96 -13.91 17.87
N ILE A 68 -7.26 -14.14 17.79
CA ILE A 68 -7.99 -14.15 16.51
C ILE A 68 -8.15 -12.74 15.96
N ALA A 69 -8.31 -11.73 16.83
CA ALA A 69 -8.26 -10.32 16.43
C ALA A 69 -6.87 -9.94 15.88
N GLN A 70 -5.78 -10.32 16.55
CA GLN A 70 -4.41 -10.07 16.09
C GLN A 70 -4.13 -10.71 14.73
N SER A 71 -4.55 -11.96 14.53
CA SER A 71 -4.41 -12.64 13.23
C SER A 71 -5.10 -11.86 12.10
N ARG A 72 -6.31 -11.36 12.36
CA ARG A 72 -7.05 -10.52 11.41
C ARG A 72 -6.37 -9.17 11.16
N ALA A 73 -5.90 -8.50 12.22
CA ALA A 73 -5.16 -7.24 12.10
C ALA A 73 -3.87 -7.42 11.29
N ASN A 74 -3.13 -8.51 11.52
CA ASN A 74 -1.93 -8.88 10.76
C ASN A 74 -2.24 -9.14 9.29
N LYS A 75 -3.33 -9.86 9.00
CA LYS A 75 -3.76 -10.11 7.62
C LYS A 75 -4.08 -8.80 6.88
N GLN A 76 -4.88 -7.94 7.49
CA GLN A 76 -5.23 -6.64 6.93
C GLN A 76 -3.99 -5.76 6.71
N ALA A 77 -3.09 -5.71 7.70
CA ALA A 77 -1.84 -4.95 7.58
C ALA A 77 -0.95 -5.50 6.45
N SER A 78 -0.85 -6.83 6.30
CA SER A 78 -0.08 -7.46 5.23
C SER A 78 -0.66 -7.18 3.85
N GLU A 79 -1.98 -7.26 3.69
CA GLU A 79 -2.65 -6.97 2.40
C GLU A 79 -2.48 -5.51 2.01
N ALA A 80 -2.69 -4.59 2.95
CA ALA A 80 -2.49 -3.16 2.73
C ALA A 80 -1.02 -2.80 2.46
N LEU A 81 -0.07 -3.39 3.20
CA LEU A 81 1.36 -3.17 2.99
C LEU A 81 1.80 -3.70 1.63
N ARG A 82 1.32 -4.88 1.22
CA ARG A 82 1.58 -5.45 -0.11
C ARG A 82 1.15 -4.50 -1.22
N GLY A 83 0.00 -3.84 -1.09
CA GLY A 83 -0.44 -2.82 -2.05
C GLY A 83 0.53 -1.65 -2.18
N LYS A 84 1.01 -1.12 -1.05
CA LYS A 84 2.02 -0.02 -1.05
C LYS A 84 3.35 -0.45 -1.64
N VAL A 85 3.87 -1.62 -1.22
CA VAL A 85 5.12 -2.19 -1.76
C VAL A 85 5.01 -2.38 -3.27
N LYS A 86 3.91 -2.97 -3.75
CA LYS A 86 3.68 -3.14 -5.19
C LYS A 86 3.70 -1.83 -5.95
N SER A 87 3.09 -0.77 -5.41
CA SER A 87 3.11 0.54 -6.05
C SER A 87 4.54 1.11 -6.18
N GLU A 88 5.40 0.91 -5.20
CA GLU A 88 6.80 1.38 -5.26
C GLU A 88 7.64 0.55 -6.24
N VAL A 89 7.46 -0.77 -6.22
CA VAL A 89 8.07 -1.68 -7.20
C VAL A 89 7.67 -1.28 -8.63
N GLU A 90 6.38 -1.06 -8.88
CA GLU A 90 5.88 -0.66 -10.20
C GLU A 90 6.44 0.70 -10.64
N ALA A 91 6.51 1.68 -9.74
CA ALA A 91 7.10 2.98 -10.03
C ALA A 91 8.58 2.86 -10.43
N GLN A 92 9.34 2.05 -9.70
CA GLN A 92 10.74 1.82 -9.98
C GLN A 92 10.97 1.10 -11.32
N ILE A 93 10.19 0.04 -11.62
CA ILE A 93 10.28 -0.64 -12.92
C ILE A 93 9.87 0.30 -14.06
N ARG A 94 8.86 1.16 -13.88
CA ARG A 94 8.50 2.19 -14.88
C ARG A 94 9.65 3.15 -15.13
N GLY A 95 10.35 3.60 -14.08
CA GLY A 95 11.57 4.41 -14.23
C GLY A 95 12.61 3.73 -15.11
N TYR A 96 12.85 2.42 -14.93
CA TYR A 96 13.77 1.68 -15.82
C TYR A 96 13.30 1.61 -17.25
N LEU A 97 12.00 1.44 -17.48
CA LEU A 97 11.45 1.44 -18.83
C LEU A 97 11.59 2.82 -19.49
N GLU A 98 11.42 3.92 -18.75
CA GLU A 98 11.56 5.27 -19.30
C GLU A 98 12.96 5.50 -19.89
N ASP A 99 13.99 4.99 -19.24
CA ASP A 99 15.40 5.10 -19.65
C ASP A 99 15.81 4.12 -20.77
N MET A 100 14.95 3.17 -21.14
CA MET A 100 15.24 2.16 -22.16
C MET A 100 14.96 2.62 -23.59
N ASP A 101 15.79 2.15 -24.53
CA ASP A 101 15.52 2.26 -25.96
C ASP A 101 14.27 1.45 -26.38
N ALA A 102 13.73 1.76 -27.56
CA ALA A 102 12.48 1.17 -28.04
C ALA A 102 12.54 -0.37 -28.16
N PHE A 103 13.68 -0.93 -28.55
CA PHE A 103 13.85 -2.38 -28.67
C PHE A 103 13.85 -3.02 -27.29
N SER A 104 14.70 -2.56 -26.36
CA SER A 104 14.75 -3.09 -24.99
C SER A 104 13.40 -2.99 -24.29
N LYS A 105 12.71 -1.84 -24.44
CA LYS A 105 11.36 -1.62 -23.91
C LYS A 105 10.34 -2.62 -24.44
N SER A 106 10.43 -2.99 -25.73
CA SER A 106 9.51 -3.97 -26.34
C SER A 106 9.67 -5.38 -25.78
N ILE A 107 10.85 -5.71 -25.26
CA ILE A 107 11.15 -7.00 -24.61
C ILE A 107 10.64 -7.04 -23.17
N VAL A 108 10.80 -5.94 -22.43
CA VAL A 108 10.47 -5.90 -21.00
C VAL A 108 9.00 -5.58 -20.72
N SER A 109 8.38 -4.69 -21.51
CA SER A 109 7.00 -4.24 -21.27
C SER A 109 5.97 -5.39 -21.15
N PRO A 110 6.03 -6.45 -21.98
CA PRO A 110 5.09 -7.57 -21.87
C PRO A 110 5.14 -8.31 -20.53
N VAL A 111 6.29 -8.31 -19.83
CA VAL A 111 6.48 -9.02 -18.55
C VAL A 111 6.44 -8.09 -17.34
N PHE A 112 6.10 -6.82 -17.52
CA PHE A 112 6.09 -5.81 -16.46
C PHE A 112 5.32 -6.27 -15.21
N SER A 113 4.11 -6.80 -15.39
CA SER A 113 3.25 -7.26 -14.30
C SER A 113 3.87 -8.43 -13.52
N ASP A 114 4.55 -9.34 -14.22
CA ASP A 114 5.18 -10.51 -13.61
C ASP A 114 6.42 -10.10 -12.81
N LEU A 115 7.25 -9.20 -13.35
CA LEU A 115 8.39 -8.64 -12.65
C LEU A 115 7.95 -7.87 -11.39
N ALA A 116 6.89 -7.07 -11.50
CA ALA A 116 6.34 -6.32 -10.38
C ALA A 116 5.80 -7.27 -9.29
N THR A 117 5.06 -8.30 -9.68
CA THR A 117 4.48 -9.28 -8.75
C THR A 117 5.57 -10.08 -8.04
N TYR A 118 6.55 -10.60 -8.80
CA TYR A 118 7.64 -11.39 -8.24
C TYR A 118 8.52 -10.56 -7.30
N SER A 119 8.87 -9.33 -7.68
CA SER A 119 9.64 -8.42 -6.81
C SER A 119 8.87 -8.07 -5.54
N THR A 120 7.57 -7.82 -5.64
CA THR A 120 6.68 -7.60 -4.49
C THR A 120 6.68 -8.81 -3.56
N ASP A 121 6.55 -10.03 -4.09
CA ASP A 121 6.56 -11.26 -3.28
C ASP A 121 7.87 -11.45 -2.52
N LEU A 122 9.00 -11.16 -3.16
CA LEU A 122 10.31 -11.23 -2.51
C LEU A 122 10.47 -10.13 -1.45
N ALA A 123 10.03 -8.91 -1.74
CA ALA A 123 10.06 -7.79 -0.79
C ALA A 123 9.17 -8.06 0.44
N MET A 124 7.99 -8.65 0.24
CA MET A 124 7.08 -9.00 1.33
C MET A 124 7.68 -10.03 2.31
N LYS A 125 8.67 -10.83 1.89
CA LYS A 125 9.42 -11.73 2.80
C LYS A 125 10.35 -10.99 3.76
N LYS A 126 10.59 -9.68 3.54
CA LYS A 126 11.43 -8.81 4.38
C LYS A 126 10.62 -7.98 5.36
N VAL A 127 9.29 -8.11 5.35
CA VAL A 127 8.42 -7.39 6.27
C VAL A 127 8.72 -7.78 7.71
N THR A 128 8.71 -6.77 8.57
CA THR A 128 8.87 -6.92 10.02
C THR A 128 7.64 -6.40 10.73
N GLN A 129 7.21 -7.10 11.78
CA GLN A 129 6.20 -6.60 12.69
C GLN A 129 6.88 -5.70 13.72
N LYS A 130 6.65 -4.39 13.63
CA LYS A 130 7.24 -3.39 14.51
C LYS A 130 6.40 -3.18 15.78
N GLY A 131 5.12 -3.54 15.75
CA GLY A 131 4.26 -3.42 16.91
C GLY A 131 2.95 -4.18 16.82
N ALA A 132 2.47 -4.56 17.99
CA ALA A 132 1.12 -5.04 18.23
C ALA A 132 0.65 -4.42 19.54
N TRP A 133 -0.56 -3.89 19.55
CA TRP A 133 -1.16 -3.26 20.71
C TRP A 133 -2.64 -3.60 20.77
N GLU A 134 -3.22 -3.47 21.94
CA GLU A 134 -4.62 -3.74 22.20
C GLU A 134 -5.19 -2.61 23.03
N ASP A 135 -6.37 -2.13 22.66
CA ASP A 135 -7.23 -1.33 23.53
C ASP A 135 -8.50 -2.14 23.88
N SER A 136 -9.49 -1.52 24.52
CA SER A 136 -10.73 -2.21 24.93
C SER A 136 -11.60 -2.70 23.77
N GLU A 137 -11.37 -2.22 22.54
CA GLU A 137 -12.22 -2.49 21.37
C GLU A 137 -11.47 -3.21 20.24
N LYS A 138 -10.17 -3.00 20.10
CA LYS A 138 -9.40 -3.34 18.91
C LYS A 138 -8.00 -3.84 19.25
N VAL A 139 -7.51 -4.69 18.37
CA VAL A 139 -6.11 -5.08 18.27
C VAL A 139 -5.50 -4.43 17.03
N TYR A 140 -4.32 -3.86 17.19
CA TYR A 140 -3.57 -3.15 16.17
C TYR A 140 -2.34 -3.96 15.74
N SER A 141 -1.99 -3.86 14.47
CA SER A 141 -0.77 -4.44 13.91
C SER A 141 -0.04 -3.41 13.07
N LEU A 142 1.24 -3.19 13.37
CA LEU A 142 2.14 -2.33 12.63
C LEU A 142 3.17 -3.20 11.92
N LEU A 143 3.09 -3.19 10.59
CA LEU A 143 4.05 -3.84 9.71
C LEU A 143 4.85 -2.79 8.94
N ALA A 144 6.13 -3.08 8.72
CA ALA A 144 7.01 -2.23 7.94
C ALA A 144 8.02 -3.05 7.12
N VAL A 145 8.46 -2.48 6.01
CA VAL A 145 9.59 -2.95 5.22
C VAL A 145 10.48 -1.77 4.83
N ASP A 146 11.79 -1.98 4.83
CA ASP A 146 12.76 -0.97 4.43
C ASP A 146 12.68 -0.70 2.92
N ARG A 147 12.60 0.58 2.53
CA ARG A 147 12.51 1.00 1.12
C ARG A 147 13.75 0.58 0.33
N ASN A 148 14.94 0.63 0.91
CA ASN A 148 16.17 0.22 0.23
C ASN A 148 16.18 -1.29 -0.04
N GLU A 149 15.59 -2.10 0.84
CA GLU A 149 15.41 -3.54 0.58
C GLU A 149 14.45 -3.76 -0.61
N VAL A 150 13.33 -3.03 -0.68
CA VAL A 150 12.41 -3.08 -1.82
C VAL A 150 13.12 -2.68 -3.11
N ILE A 151 13.88 -1.58 -3.08
CA ILE A 151 14.65 -1.08 -4.22
C ILE A 151 15.68 -2.13 -4.68
N THR A 152 16.47 -2.67 -3.74
CA THR A 152 17.52 -3.64 -4.02
C THR A 152 16.97 -4.94 -4.60
N ILE A 153 15.83 -5.41 -4.09
CA ILE A 153 15.16 -6.62 -4.59
C ILE A 153 14.66 -6.38 -6.02
N THR A 154 13.99 -5.25 -6.26
CA THR A 154 13.47 -4.88 -7.58
C THR A 154 14.59 -4.77 -8.60
N ASP A 155 15.71 -4.15 -8.24
CA ASP A 155 16.92 -4.07 -9.07
C ASP A 155 17.44 -5.43 -9.48
N LYS A 156 17.60 -6.33 -8.50
CA LYS A 156 18.14 -7.67 -8.75
C LYS A 156 17.23 -8.45 -9.67
N VAL A 157 15.91 -8.42 -9.42
CA VAL A 157 14.93 -9.11 -10.28
C VAL A 157 14.99 -8.57 -11.71
N PHE A 158 14.95 -7.25 -11.86
CA PHE A 158 14.94 -6.60 -13.17
C PHE A 158 16.22 -6.88 -13.96
N ARG A 159 17.39 -6.70 -13.34
CA ARG A 159 18.70 -6.97 -13.98
C ARG A 159 18.83 -8.43 -14.39
N ASN A 160 18.46 -9.36 -13.50
CA ASN A 160 18.49 -10.79 -13.82
C ASN A 160 17.59 -11.13 -15.03
N PHE A 161 16.42 -10.51 -15.14
CA PHE A 161 15.55 -10.69 -16.30
C PHE A 161 16.24 -10.19 -17.59
N VAL A 162 16.73 -8.94 -17.58
CA VAL A 162 17.39 -8.33 -18.75
C VAL A 162 18.62 -9.11 -19.19
N ASP A 163 19.45 -9.56 -18.24
CA ASP A 163 20.65 -10.36 -18.52
C ASP A 163 20.30 -11.69 -19.19
N ASN A 164 19.23 -12.35 -18.72
CA ASN A 164 18.77 -13.61 -19.30
C ASN A 164 18.14 -13.41 -20.68
N ALA A 165 17.34 -12.37 -20.87
CA ALA A 165 16.77 -12.01 -22.17
C ALA A 165 17.88 -11.74 -23.20
N SER A 166 18.92 -11.00 -22.80
CA SER A 166 20.07 -10.67 -23.65
C SER A 166 20.86 -11.93 -24.07
N LYS A 167 21.10 -12.86 -23.14
CA LYS A 167 21.75 -14.14 -23.45
C LYS A 167 20.96 -14.99 -24.44
N ASN A 168 19.64 -15.06 -24.27
CA ASN A 168 18.77 -15.82 -25.16
C ASN A 168 18.77 -15.26 -26.58
N LEU A 169 18.75 -13.93 -26.72
CA LEU A 169 18.87 -13.27 -28.03
C LEU A 169 20.20 -13.60 -28.71
N GLY A 170 21.33 -13.48 -27.99
CA GLY A 170 22.65 -13.80 -28.55
C GLY A 170 22.83 -15.27 -28.96
N ASN A 171 22.14 -16.18 -28.28
CA ASN A 171 22.13 -17.61 -28.64
C ASN A 171 21.21 -17.92 -29.83
N SER A 172 20.14 -17.14 -30.04
CA SER A 172 19.19 -17.33 -31.16
C SER A 172 19.74 -16.92 -32.54
N THR A 173 20.85 -16.18 -32.56
CA THR A 173 21.56 -15.72 -33.77
C THR A 173 22.73 -16.63 -34.19
N LYS A 174 22.92 -17.78 -33.52
CA LYS A 174 23.87 -18.82 -33.91
C LYS A 174 23.16 -20.00 -34.56
#